data_AF-A0A117IT11-F1
#
_entry.id   AF-A0A117IT11-F1
#
_cell.length_a   1.000
_cell.length_b   1.000
_cell.length_c   1.000
_cell.angle_alpha   90.00
_cell.angle_beta   90.00
_cell.angle_gamma   90.00
#
_symmetry.space_group_name_H-M   'P 1'
#
loop_
_entity.id
_entity.type
_entity.pdbx_description
1 polymer ?
#
loop_
_entity_poly.entity_id
_entity_poly.type
_entity_poly.pdbx_seq_one_letter_code
_entity_poly.pdbx_strand_id
1 'polypeptide(L)'
;MRGYIHNRKFIHNFLTRLVAAEVLVVLFGKYAPEVGVKYGILWLLAMTPIILSFYRDEWQTLSKVYPPREADRIANNLLAARYMIGFIPITAAILGRWFDGNLILLGLAGFLFALLAAKLLTDAGYPFSKEEKERIFKVESI
;
A
#
# COMPACT_ATOMS: atom_id res chain seq x y z
N MET A 1 9.34 -7.71 23.40
CA MET A 1 9.93 -6.71 22.48
C MET A 1 9.43 -6.82 21.03
N ARG A 2 9.40 -7.99 20.37
CA ARG A 2 8.92 -8.11 18.96
C ARG A 2 7.49 -7.60 18.73
N GLY A 3 6.53 -7.96 19.60
CA GLY A 3 5.14 -7.51 19.47
C GLY A 3 4.97 -5.99 19.60
N TYR A 4 5.77 -5.34 20.45
CA TYR A 4 5.75 -3.88 20.61
C TYR A 4 6.23 -3.15 19.35
N ILE A 5 7.32 -3.63 18.74
CA ILE A 5 7.86 -3.06 17.49
C ILE A 5 6.87 -3.26 16.34
N HIS A 6 6.27 -4.44 16.24
CA HIS A 6 5.25 -4.74 15.24
C HIS A 6 4.03 -3.80 15.37
N ASN A 7 3.50 -3.63 16.58
CA ASN A 7 2.38 -2.73 16.83
C ASN A 7 2.72 -1.27 16.50
N ARG A 8 3.94 -0.83 16.81
CA ARG A 8 4.39 0.53 16.47
C ARG A 8 4.50 0.75 14.97
N LYS A 9 5.05 -0.23 14.22
CA LYS A 9 5.08 -0.20 12.74
C LYS A 9 3.65 -0.17 12.18
N PHE A 10 2.76 -1.00 12.70
CA PHE A 10 1.35 -1.01 12.29
C PHE A 10 0.67 0.33 12.49
N ILE A 11 0.77 0.93 13.68
CA ILE A 11 0.17 2.23 13.97
C ILE A 11 0.73 3.31 13.05
N HIS A 12 2.04 3.32 12.84
CA HIS A 12 2.67 4.27 11.91
C HIS A 12 2.16 4.11 10.48
N ASN A 13 2.14 2.88 9.96
CA ASN A 13 1.63 2.58 8.62
C ASN A 13 0.13 2.88 8.52
N PHE A 14 -0.64 2.62 9.57
CA PHE A 14 -2.07 2.90 9.61
C PHE A 14 -2.36 4.39 9.55
N LEU A 15 -1.74 5.20 10.40
CA LEU A 15 -1.97 6.64 10.42
C LEU A 15 -1.56 7.32 9.10
N THR A 16 -0.43 6.92 8.53
CA THR A 16 0.03 7.45 7.24
C THR A 16 -0.88 7.06 6.08
N ARG A 17 -1.41 5.83 6.09
CA ARG A 17 -2.33 5.35 5.04
C ARG A 17 -3.76 5.84 5.23
N LEU A 18 -4.19 6.08 6.47
CA LEU A 18 -5.52 6.60 6.79
C LEU A 18 -5.73 7.95 6.12
N VAL A 19 -4.84 8.91 6.34
CA VAL A 19 -4.96 10.24 5.73
C VAL A 19 -5.00 10.15 4.21
N ALA A 20 -4.10 9.38 3.60
CA ALA A 20 -4.06 9.23 2.14
C ALA A 20 -5.32 8.55 1.58
N ALA A 21 -5.79 7.48 2.21
CA ALA A 21 -6.97 6.76 1.78
C ALA A 21 -8.23 7.60 1.93
N GLU A 22 -8.43 8.28 3.07
CA GLU A 22 -9.57 9.17 3.30
C GLU A 22 -9.64 10.29 2.26
N VAL A 23 -8.52 10.95 1.98
CA VAL A 23 -8.47 12.02 0.97
C VAL A 23 -8.86 11.49 -0.40
N LEU A 24 -8.31 10.35 -0.82
CA LEU A 24 -8.64 9.76 -2.13
C LEU A 24 -10.10 9.32 -2.20
N VAL A 25 -10.62 8.70 -1.14
CA VAL A 25 -12.00 8.20 -1.12
C VAL A 25 -13.01 9.34 -1.09
N VAL A 26 -12.76 10.41 -0.34
CA VAL A 26 -13.65 11.58 -0.32
C VAL A 26 -13.60 12.32 -1.65
N LEU A 27 -12.41 12.57 -2.20
CA LEU A 27 -12.24 13.27 -3.47
C LEU A 27 -12.98 12.53 -4.61
N PHE A 28 -12.71 11.23 -4.75
CA PHE A 28 -13.24 10.45 -5.87
C PHE A 28 -14.60 9.81 -5.56
N GLY A 29 -15.04 9.76 -4.32
CA GLY A 29 -16.37 9.24 -3.96
C GLY A 29 -17.44 10.32 -3.86
N LYS A 30 -17.11 11.50 -3.32
CA LYS A 30 -18.09 12.59 -3.15
C LYS A 30 -18.01 13.64 -4.24
N TYR A 31 -16.81 14.12 -4.55
CA TYR A 31 -16.64 15.33 -5.34
C TYR A 31 -16.43 15.06 -6.83
N ALA A 32 -15.81 13.94 -7.20
CA ALA A 32 -15.50 13.62 -8.59
C ALA A 32 -15.62 12.11 -8.95
N PRO A 33 -16.78 11.46 -8.72
CA PRO A 33 -16.96 10.03 -8.99
C PRO A 33 -16.78 9.65 -10.46
N GLU A 34 -17.12 10.53 -11.40
CA GLU A 34 -16.93 10.25 -12.83
C GLU A 34 -15.46 10.24 -13.25
N VAL A 35 -14.61 10.93 -12.49
CA VAL A 35 -13.17 11.03 -12.73
C VAL A 35 -12.42 9.91 -12.01
N GLY A 36 -12.91 9.43 -10.87
CA GLY A 36 -12.20 8.44 -10.04
C GLY A 36 -11.87 7.13 -10.76
N VAL A 37 -12.80 6.59 -11.56
CA VAL A 37 -12.54 5.39 -12.35
C VAL A 37 -11.45 5.64 -13.40
N LYS A 38 -11.54 6.75 -14.14
CA LYS A 38 -10.57 7.12 -15.19
C LYS A 38 -9.19 7.35 -14.58
N TYR A 39 -9.13 8.09 -13.47
CA TYR A 39 -7.90 8.36 -12.74
C TYR A 39 -7.25 7.06 -12.26
N GLY A 40 -8.01 6.18 -11.61
CA GLY A 40 -7.48 4.92 -11.10
C GLY A 40 -6.92 4.02 -12.21
N ILE A 41 -7.62 3.90 -13.34
CA ILE A 41 -7.13 3.14 -14.50
C ILE A 41 -5.85 3.76 -15.06
N LEU A 42 -5.83 5.08 -15.28
CA LEU A 42 -4.65 5.76 -15.82
C LEU A 42 -3.45 5.67 -14.87
N TRP A 43 -3.69 5.82 -13.56
CA TRP A 43 -2.67 5.67 -12.54
C TRP A 43 -2.10 4.25 -12.56
N LEU A 44 -2.96 3.22 -12.62
CA LEU A 44 -2.51 1.83 -12.69
C LEU A 44 -1.67 1.60 -13.94
N LEU A 45 -2.13 2.02 -15.11
CA LEU A 45 -1.38 1.85 -16.36
C LEU A 45 -0.02 2.58 -16.33
N ALA A 46 0.01 3.83 -15.88
CA ALA A 46 1.22 4.64 -15.82
C ALA A 46 2.22 4.13 -14.77
N MET A 47 1.74 3.66 -13.62
CA MET A 47 2.58 3.25 -12.50
C MET A 47 2.97 1.78 -12.53
N THR A 48 2.25 0.93 -13.28
CA THR A 48 2.53 -0.52 -13.37
C THR A 48 4.00 -0.80 -13.74
N PRO A 49 4.62 -0.15 -14.76
CA PRO A 49 6.01 -0.40 -15.08
C PRO A 49 6.96 -0.08 -13.92
N ILE A 50 6.71 1.02 -13.21
CA ILE A 50 7.51 1.46 -12.06
C ILE A 50 7.34 0.49 -10.89
N ILE A 51 6.10 0.12 -10.58
CA ILE A 51 5.76 -0.80 -9.49
C ILE A 51 6.38 -2.18 -9.72
N LEU A 52 6.34 -2.67 -10.96
CA LEU A 52 6.94 -3.95 -11.34
C LEU A 52 8.48 -3.89 -11.33
N SER A 53 9.08 -2.77 -11.73
CA SER A 53 10.53 -2.56 -11.59
C SER A 53 10.94 -2.65 -10.13
N PHE A 54 10.28 -1.91 -9.25
CA PHE A 54 10.56 -1.96 -7.81
C PHE A 54 10.35 -3.36 -7.24
N TYR A 55 9.30 -4.07 -7.64
CA TYR A 55 9.08 -5.44 -7.18
C TYR A 55 10.24 -6.36 -7.58
N ARG A 56 10.72 -6.26 -8.83
CA ARG A 56 11.83 -7.07 -9.31
C ARG A 56 13.10 -6.79 -8.51
N ASP A 57 13.43 -5.51 -8.33
CA ASP A 57 14.63 -5.09 -7.60
C ASP A 57 14.55 -5.52 -6.13
N GLU A 58 13.42 -5.29 -5.48
CA GLU A 58 13.16 -5.71 -4.10
C GLU A 58 13.26 -7.22 -3.94
N TRP A 59 12.66 -7.99 -4.85
CA TRP A 59 12.72 -9.44 -4.80
C TRP A 59 14.14 -9.96 -4.97
N GLN A 60 14.91 -9.40 -5.90
CA GLN A 60 16.32 -9.77 -6.11
C GLN A 60 17.16 -9.47 -4.87
N THR A 61 16.96 -8.31 -4.24
CA THR A 61 17.69 -7.94 -3.02
C THR A 61 17.26 -8.79 -1.82
N LEU A 62 15.96 -9.02 -1.64
CA LEU A 62 15.42 -9.82 -0.53
C LEU A 62 15.78 -11.30 -0.63
N SER A 63 15.79 -11.88 -1.84
CA SER A 63 16.13 -13.31 -2.05
C SER A 63 17.57 -13.65 -1.68
N LYS A 64 18.47 -12.66 -1.61
CA LYS A 64 19.84 -12.85 -1.12
C LYS A 64 19.94 -12.87 0.41
N VAL A 65 18.94 -12.36 1.13
CA VAL A 65 18.96 -12.20 2.60
C VAL A 65 17.98 -13.16 3.29
N TYR A 66 16.87 -13.47 2.64
CA TYR A 66 15.77 -14.28 3.19
C TYR A 66 15.56 -15.56 2.39
N PRO A 67 14.97 -16.61 3.00
CA PRO A 67 14.51 -17.79 2.25
C PRO A 67 13.54 -17.39 1.13
N PRO A 68 13.51 -18.10 -0.01
CA PRO A 68 12.72 -17.71 -1.19
C PRO A 68 11.25 -17.39 -0.87
N ARG A 69 10.61 -18.23 -0.06
CA ARG A 69 9.21 -18.06 0.34
C ARG A 69 8.95 -16.79 1.15
N GLU A 70 9.92 -16.37 1.97
CA GLU A 70 9.79 -15.17 2.80
C GLU A 70 10.08 -13.91 1.98
N ALA A 71 11.10 -13.95 1.10
CA ALA A 71 11.39 -12.89 0.14
C ALA A 71 10.18 -12.63 -0.78
N ASP A 72 9.58 -13.68 -1.33
CA ASP A 72 8.35 -13.61 -2.14
C ASP A 72 7.21 -12.94 -1.36
N ARG A 73 6.98 -13.37 -0.11
CA ARG A 73 5.90 -12.82 0.71
C ARG A 73 6.08 -11.32 0.95
N ILE A 74 7.29 -10.90 1.29
CA ILE A 74 7.61 -9.49 1.56
C ILE A 74 7.43 -8.65 0.29
N ALA A 75 8.03 -9.08 -0.83
CA ALA A 75 7.95 -8.37 -2.10
C ALA A 75 6.50 -8.26 -2.61
N ASN A 76 5.71 -9.33 -2.51
CA ASN A 76 4.30 -9.31 -2.90
C ASN A 76 3.44 -8.42 -2.01
N ASN A 77 3.71 -8.38 -0.70
CA ASN A 77 2.99 -7.47 0.20
C ASN A 77 3.28 -6.00 -0.14
N LEU A 78 4.52 -5.66 -0.47
CA LEU A 78 4.89 -4.31 -0.92
C LEU A 78 4.28 -3.98 -2.28
N LEU A 79 4.27 -4.94 -3.22
CA LEU A 79 3.61 -4.82 -4.52
C LEU A 79 2.12 -4.51 -4.37
N ALA A 80 1.39 -5.33 -3.60
CA ALA A 80 -0.02 -5.13 -3.33
C ALA A 80 -0.28 -3.77 -2.67
N ALA A 81 0.58 -3.38 -1.70
CA ALA A 81 0.46 -2.11 -1.02
C ALA A 81 0.55 -0.90 -1.97
N ARG A 82 1.38 -1.00 -3.02
CA ARG A 82 1.51 0.06 -4.04
C ARG A 82 0.29 0.12 -4.94
N TYR A 83 -0.20 -1.02 -5.43
CA TYR A 83 -1.35 -1.04 -6.35
C TYR A 83 -2.65 -0.51 -5.73
N MET A 84 -2.83 -0.58 -4.42
CA MET A 84 -4.04 -0.03 -3.79
C MET A 84 -4.24 1.47 -4.05
N ILE A 85 -3.18 2.25 -4.29
CA ILE A 85 -3.32 3.68 -4.59
C ILE A 85 -4.19 3.90 -5.84
N GLY A 86 -4.08 3.01 -6.83
CA GLY A 86 -4.91 3.03 -8.03
C GLY A 86 -6.30 2.44 -7.82
N PHE A 87 -6.45 1.44 -6.95
CA PHE A 87 -7.74 0.81 -6.66
C PHE A 87 -8.67 1.69 -5.82
N ILE A 88 -8.14 2.46 -4.87
CA ILE A 88 -8.92 3.32 -3.98
C ILE A 88 -9.84 4.27 -4.76
N PRO A 89 -9.35 5.07 -5.74
CA PRO A 89 -10.20 5.93 -6.58
C PRO A 89 -11.32 5.19 -7.34
N ILE A 90 -11.04 3.99 -7.83
CA ILE A 90 -12.01 3.17 -8.58
C ILE A 90 -13.14 2.73 -7.64
N THR A 91 -12.77 2.15 -6.50
CA THR A 91 -13.74 1.68 -5.50
C THR A 91 -14.54 2.86 -4.93
N ALA A 92 -13.87 3.97 -4.60
CA ALA A 92 -14.52 5.17 -4.10
C ALA A 92 -15.54 5.75 -5.09
N ALA A 93 -15.20 5.80 -6.38
CA ALA A 93 -16.12 6.26 -7.42
C ALA A 93 -17.37 5.38 -7.55
N ILE A 94 -17.19 4.05 -7.51
CA ILE A 94 -18.31 3.10 -7.58
C ILE A 94 -19.22 3.24 -6.35
N LEU A 95 -18.63 3.24 -5.15
CA LEU A 95 -19.38 3.41 -3.90
C LEU A 95 -20.06 4.79 -3.83
N GLY A 96 -19.36 5.84 -4.26
CA GLY A 96 -19.87 7.19 -4.34
C GLY A 96 -21.12 7.29 -5.20
N ARG A 97 -21.13 6.64 -6.38
CA ARG A 97 -22.33 6.58 -7.23
C ARG A 97 -23.45 5.76 -6.61
N TRP A 98 -23.14 4.62 -6.00
CA TRP A 98 -24.16 3.73 -5.43
C TRP A 98 -24.82 4.29 -4.16
N PHE A 99 -24.08 5.06 -3.37
CA PHE A 99 -24.53 5.57 -2.08
C PHE A 99 -24.66 7.11 -2.06
N ASP A 100 -24.80 7.75 -3.22
CA ASP A 100 -24.96 9.20 -3.38
C ASP A 100 -23.92 10.05 -2.63
N GLY A 101 -22.68 9.54 -2.61
CA GLY A 101 -21.57 10.15 -1.90
C GLY A 101 -21.80 10.24 -0.39
N ASN A 102 -22.41 9.23 0.23
CA ASN A 102 -22.54 9.16 1.69
C ASN A 102 -21.15 9.13 2.34
N LEU A 103 -20.80 10.21 3.05
CA LEU A 103 -19.48 10.39 3.65
C LEU A 103 -19.13 9.35 4.72
N ILE A 104 -20.13 8.80 5.42
CA ILE A 104 -19.89 7.76 6.43
C ILE A 104 -19.44 6.48 5.75
N LEU A 105 -20.13 6.05 4.68
CA LEU A 105 -19.77 4.85 3.93
C LEU A 105 -18.43 5.01 3.21
N LEU A 106 -18.16 6.19 2.68
CA LEU A 106 -16.88 6.54 2.07
C LEU A 106 -15.75 6.53 3.11
N GLY A 107 -15.94 7.12 4.29
CA GLY A 107 -14.95 7.06 5.37
C GLY A 107 -14.69 5.64 5.87
N LEU A 108 -15.72 4.79 5.94
CA LEU A 108 -15.52 3.37 6.25
C LEU A 108 -14.66 2.66 5.18
N ALA A 109 -14.86 2.97 3.89
CA ALA A 109 -14.03 2.43 2.83
C ALA A 109 -12.57 2.91 2.94
N GLY A 110 -12.35 4.20 3.21
CA GLY A 110 -11.02 4.78 3.45
C GLY A 110 -10.29 4.09 4.61
N PHE A 111 -10.98 3.96 5.74
CA PHE A 111 -10.51 3.23 6.91
C PHE A 111 -10.14 1.77 6.61
N LEU A 112 -10.97 1.03 5.86
CA LEU A 112 -10.68 -0.36 5.49
C LEU A 112 -9.44 -0.46 4.58
N PHE A 113 -9.30 0.41 3.60
CA PHE A 113 -8.09 0.46 2.77
C PHE A 113 -6.85 0.78 3.59
N ALA A 114 -6.95 1.71 4.55
CA ALA A 114 -5.86 2.04 5.44
C ALA A 114 -5.45 0.86 6.33
N LEU A 115 -6.41 0.09 6.87
CA LEU A 115 -6.15 -1.13 7.63
C LEU A 115 -5.43 -2.19 6.79
N LEU A 116 -5.93 -2.45 5.59
CA LEU A 116 -5.32 -3.43 4.66
C LEU A 116 -3.89 -3.01 4.30
N ALA A 117 -3.69 -1.74 3.98
CA ALA A 117 -2.38 -1.18 3.67
C ALA A 117 -1.40 -1.28 4.83
N ALA A 118 -1.87 -0.91 6.03
CA ALA A 118 -1.06 -0.99 7.23
C ALA A 118 -0.63 -2.42 7.51
N LYS A 119 -1.54 -3.38 7.37
CA LYS A 119 -1.25 -4.80 7.54
C LYS A 119 -0.20 -5.27 6.54
N LEU A 120 -0.42 -5.05 5.24
CA LEU A 120 0.51 -5.46 4.18
C LEU A 120 1.92 -4.91 4.41
N LEU A 121 2.03 -3.60 4.72
CA LEU A 121 3.31 -2.96 4.97
C LEU A 121 4.00 -3.49 6.23
N THR A 122 3.22 -3.72 7.30
CA THR A 122 3.77 -4.23 8.56
C THR A 122 4.23 -5.67 8.44
N ASP A 123 3.47 -6.50 7.70
CA ASP A 123 3.82 -7.89 7.39
C ASP A 123 5.04 -7.99 6.48
N ALA A 124 5.27 -6.96 5.63
CA ALA A 124 6.49 -6.78 4.87
C ALA A 124 7.68 -6.24 5.71
N GLY A 125 7.46 -5.97 7.01
CA GLY A 125 8.49 -5.40 7.88
C GLY A 125 8.75 -3.91 7.66
N TYR A 126 7.91 -3.20 6.89
CA TYR A 126 8.09 -1.79 6.59
C TYR A 126 7.63 -0.87 7.76
N PRO A 127 8.36 0.24 8.04
CA PRO A 127 9.69 0.54 7.52
C PRO A 127 10.73 -0.44 8.08
N PHE A 128 11.67 -0.86 7.22
CA PHE A 128 12.77 -1.73 7.64
C PHE A 128 13.58 -1.05 8.76
N SER A 129 13.90 -1.83 9.79
CA SER A 129 14.78 -1.42 10.88
C SER A 129 16.20 -1.13 10.38
N LYS A 130 17.01 -0.44 11.18
CA LYS A 130 18.41 -0.16 10.81
C LYS A 130 19.20 -1.45 10.51
N GLU A 131 19.02 -2.47 11.33
CA GLU A 131 19.68 -3.77 11.17
C GLU A 131 19.24 -4.50 9.89
N GLU A 132 17.93 -4.45 9.56
CA GLU A 132 17.41 -5.03 8.31
C GLU A 132 17.96 -4.28 7.10
N LYS A 133 18.01 -2.94 7.15
CA LYS A 133 18.62 -2.11 6.11
C LYS A 133 20.10 -2.41 5.95
N GLU A 134 20.86 -2.53 7.03
CA GLU A 134 22.29 -2.84 6.98
C GLU A 134 22.57 -4.22 6.37
N ARG A 135 21.75 -5.24 6.67
CA ARG A 135 21.86 -6.55 6.02
C ARG A 135 21.60 -6.48 4.52
N ILE A 136 20.57 -5.73 4.14
CA ILE A 136 20.23 -5.49 2.73
C ILE A 136 21.36 -4.74 2.01
N PHE A 137 21.85 -3.63 2.57
CA PHE A 137 22.92 -2.83 1.98
C PHE A 137 24.25 -3.58 1.84
N LYS A 138 24.64 -4.41 2.82
CA LYS A 138 25.88 -5.21 2.74
C LYS A 138 25.90 -6.17 1.56
N VAL A 139 24.73 -6.55 1.07
CA VAL A 139 24.55 -7.50 -0.03
C VAL A 139 24.39 -6.80 -1.39
N GLU A 140 24.13 -5.49 -1.39
CA GLU A 140 24.21 -4.64 -2.59
C GLU A 140 25.64 -4.16 -2.88
N SER A 141 26.53 -4.15 -1.88
CA SER A 141 27.94 -3.76 -2.02
C SER A 141 28.89 -4.87 -2.50
N ILE A 142 28.36 -6.05 -2.80
CA ILE A 142 29.09 -7.23 -3.33
C ILE A 142 28.57 -7.54 -4.73
#